data_AF-A0A7K0U794-F1
#
_entry.id   AF-A0A7K0U794-F1
#
_cell.length_a   1.000
_cell.length_b   1.000
_cell.length_c   1.000
_cell.angle_alpha   90.00
_cell.angle_beta   90.00
_cell.angle_gamma   90.00
#
_symmetry.space_group_name_H-M   'P 1'
#
loop_
_entity.id
_entity.type
_entity.pdbx_description
1 polymer ?
#
loop_
_entity_poly.entity_id
_entity_poly.type
_entity_poly.pdbx_seq_one_letter_code
_entity_poly.pdbx_strand_id
1 'polypeptide(L)' 'EMRFEGAEEIPRPEYWGGIRLIPEVIELWGNRSDRLHDRLRFTADGGGWVRERLAP' A
#
# COMPACT_ATOMS: atom_id res chain seq x y z
N GLU A 1 20.79 14.83 -28.01
CA GLU A 1 19.92 13.75 -27.51
C GLU A 1 18.91 13.42 -28.61
N MET A 2 18.85 12.18 -29.11
CA MET A 2 17.92 11.73 -30.18
C MET A 2 17.57 10.23 -30.06
N ARG A 3 17.66 9.65 -28.85
CA ARG A 3 17.67 8.18 -28.66
C ARG A 3 16.43 7.44 -29.19
N PHE A 4 15.29 8.13 -29.33
CA PHE A 4 14.01 7.54 -29.74
C PHE A 4 13.31 8.34 -30.86
N GLU A 5 14.03 9.18 -31.59
CA GLU A 5 13.43 9.95 -32.68
C GLU A 5 13.00 9.03 -33.83
N GLY A 6 11.75 9.17 -34.28
CA GLY A 6 11.16 8.33 -35.33
C GLY A 6 10.72 6.93 -34.87
N ALA A 7 10.83 6.61 -33.57
CA ALA A 7 10.31 5.35 -33.04
C ALA A 7 8.77 5.39 -32.96
N GLU A 8 8.11 4.42 -33.58
CA GLU A 8 6.66 4.24 -33.49
C GLU A 8 6.23 3.79 -32.08
N GLU A 9 7.10 3.06 -31.38
CA GLU A 9 6.90 2.64 -29.99
C GLU A 9 8.22 2.72 -29.19
N ILE A 10 8.15 3.23 -27.96
CA ILE A 10 9.30 3.31 -27.05
C ILE A 10 9.29 2.07 -26.15
N PRO A 11 10.32 1.20 -26.21
CA PRO A 11 10.35 -0.01 -25.41
C PRO A 11 10.50 0.35 -23.93
N ARG A 12 9.71 -0.32 -23.10
CA ARG A 12 9.81 -0.26 -21.64
C ARG A 12 11.16 -0.84 -21.21
N PRO A 13 11.98 -0.11 -20.42
CA PRO A 13 13.27 -0.64 -19.95
C PRO A 13 13.09 -1.93 -19.15
N GLU A 14 14.04 -2.86 -19.25
CA GLU A 14 13.98 -4.16 -18.54
C GLU A 14 13.86 -4.01 -17.02
N TYR A 15 14.48 -2.96 -16.45
CA TYR A 15 14.41 -2.64 -15.03
C TYR A 15 13.11 -1.95 -14.61
N TRP A 16 12.30 -1.47 -15.56
CA TRP A 16 11.05 -0.80 -15.24
C TRP A 16 9.98 -1.84 -14.97
N GLY A 17 9.31 -1.74 -13.83
CA GLY A 17 8.34 -2.71 -13.36
C GLY A 17 7.59 -2.22 -12.13
N GLY A 18 6.83 -3.13 -11.53
CA GLY A 18 6.10 -2.86 -10.29
C GLY A 18 6.68 -3.60 -9.11
N ILE A 19 6.45 -3.07 -7.92
CA ILE A 19 6.72 -3.75 -6.65
C ILE A 19 5.38 -4.06 -5.99
N ARG A 20 5.25 -5.25 -5.40
CA ARG A 20 4.11 -5.61 -4.56
C ARG A 20 4.52 -5.53 -3.10
N LEU A 21 3.85 -4.67 -2.35
CA LEU A 21 3.93 -4.66 -0.89
C LEU A 21 2.97 -5.71 -0.33
N ILE A 22 3.51 -6.65 0.45
CA ILE A 22 2.73 -7.63 1.19
C ILE A 22 2.60 -7.10 2.62
N PRO A 23 1.41 -6.63 3.05
CA PRO A 23 1.28 -6.03 4.36
C PRO A 23 1.35 -7.09 5.45
N GLU A 24 2.22 -6.88 6.44
CA GLU A 24 2.20 -7.61 7.70
C GLU A 24 1.17 -7.00 8.68
N VAL A 25 0.94 -5.68 8.55
CA VAL A 25 0.03 -4.91 9.38
C VAL A 25 -0.70 -3.87 8.55
N ILE A 26 -2.00 -3.68 8.82
CA ILE A 26 -2.83 -2.62 8.26
C ILE A 26 -3.55 -1.93 9.42
N GLU A 27 -3.50 -0.60 9.49
CA GLU A 27 -4.28 0.16 10.48
C GLU A 27 -5.29 1.07 9.76
N LEU A 28 -6.56 0.95 10.14
CA LEU A 28 -7.63 1.83 9.70
C LEU A 28 -7.89 2.85 10.81
N TRP A 29 -7.70 4.12 10.46
CA TRP A 29 -7.91 5.25 11.36
C TRP A 29 -9.15 6.04 10.93
N GLY A 30 -10.14 6.12 11.81
CA GLY A 30 -11.42 6.81 11.57
C GLY A 30 -11.57 8.04 12.46
N ASN A 31 -11.90 9.18 11.85
CA ASN A 31 -12.12 10.42 12.59
C ASN A 31 -13.40 10.36 13.44
N ARG A 32 -13.38 11.01 14.61
CA ARG A 32 -14.50 11.14 15.56
C ARG A 32 -14.48 12.54 16.16
N SER A 33 -15.65 13.18 16.31
CA SER A 33 -15.76 14.59 16.73
C SER A 33 -15.35 14.83 18.20
N ASP A 34 -15.48 13.81 19.04
CA ASP A 34 -15.05 13.78 20.44
C ASP A 34 -13.54 13.53 20.62
N ARG A 35 -12.78 13.40 19.51
CA ARG A 35 -11.35 13.07 19.46
C ARG A 35 -11.01 11.66 19.93
N LEU A 36 -12.01 10.82 20.20
CA LEU A 36 -11.81 9.40 20.50
C LEU A 36 -11.86 8.60 19.20
N HIS A 37 -10.81 8.74 18.40
CA HIS A 37 -10.68 8.11 17.08
C HIS A 37 -10.84 6.59 17.10
N ASP A 38 -11.47 6.07 16.05
CA ASP A 38 -11.53 4.64 15.82
C ASP A 38 -10.19 4.18 15.24
N ARG A 39 -9.50 3.30 15.94
CA ARG A 39 -8.27 2.67 15.46
C ARG A 39 -8.45 1.16 15.41
N LEU A 40 -8.52 0.60 14.20
CA LEU A 40 -8.60 -0.83 13.97
C LEU A 40 -7.30 -1.31 13.33
N ARG A 41 -6.54 -2.14 14.04
CA ARG A 41 -5.34 -2.78 13.49
C ARG A 41 -5.68 -4.21 13.06
N PHE A 42 -5.17 -4.58 11.90
CA PHE A 42 -5.15 -5.94 11.35
C PHE A 42 -3.69 -6.40 11.26
N THR A 43 -3.36 -7.52 11.87
CA THR A 43 -2.04 -8.16 11.76
C THR A 43 -2.19 -9.51 11.07
N ALA A 44 -1.33 -9.80 10.09
CA ALA A 44 -1.33 -11.07 9.40
C ALA A 44 -0.92 -12.21 10.35
N ASP A 45 -1.67 -13.31 10.34
CA ASP A 45 -1.41 -14.47 11.21
C ASP A 45 -1.51 -15.77 10.41
N GLY A 46 -0.44 -16.10 9.67
CA GLY A 46 -0.17 -17.40 9.02
C GLY A 46 -1.14 -17.89 7.92
N GLY A 47 -2.40 -17.45 7.94
CA GLY A 47 -3.49 -17.85 7.05
C GLY A 47 -4.71 -16.93 7.15
N GLY A 48 -4.63 -15.81 7.88
CA GLY A 48 -5.71 -14.86 8.06
C GLY A 48 -5.25 -13.55 8.69
N TRP A 49 -6.18 -12.85 9.34
CA TRP A 49 -5.95 -11.56 9.98
C TRP A 49 -6.49 -11.56 11.40
N VAL A 50 -5.68 -11.12 12.35
CA VAL A 50 -6.10 -10.80 13.71
C VAL A 50 -6.50 -9.33 13.76
N ARG A 51 -7.69 -9.03 14.29
CA ARG A 51 -8.20 -7.66 14.44
C ARG A 51 -8.20 -7.22 15.89
N GLU A 52 -7.60 -6.07 16.17
CA GLU A 52 -7.65 -5.41 17.47
C GLU A 52 -8.11 -3.95 17.36
N ARG A 53 -8.69 -3.43 18.45
CA ARG A 53 -9.04 -2.01 18.60
C ARG A 53 -8.00 -1.37 19.50
N LEU A 54 -7.40 -0.28 19.03
CA LEU A 54 -6.41 0.49 19.79
C LEU A 54 -7.07 1.71 20.45
N ALA A 55 -6.46 2.19 21.54
CA ALA A 55 -6.82 3.49 22.09
C ALA A 55 -6.44 4.62 21.10
N PRO A 56 -7.31 5.64 20.96
CA PRO A 56 -7.01 6.83 20.16
C PRO A 56 -5.82 7.64 20.70
#